data_AF-A0A2V8H4V4-F1
#
_entry.id   AF-A0A2V8H4V4-F1
#
_cell.length_a   1.000
_cell.length_b   1.000
_cell.length_c   1.000
_cell.angle_alpha   90.00
_cell.angle_beta   90.00
_cell.angle_gamma   90.00
#
_symmetry.space_group_name_H-M   'P 1'
#
loop_
_entity.id
_entity.type
_entity.pdbx_description
1 polymer ?
#
loop_
_entity_poly.entity_id
_entity_poly.type
_entity_poly.pdbx_seq_one_letter_code
_entity_poly.pdbx_strand_id
1 'polypeptide(L)'
;MAALLVMIGVMAIVLSAVMPVWRHESQREKEAEMVFRGQQYVRAIRLYQSRFQTLPPSFDVLVSQRFLRKKFKDPITNDDFQPRFAGQ
;
A
#
# COMPACT_ATOMS: atom_id res chain seq x y z
N MET A 1 -5.92 5.21 -48.64
CA MET A 1 -6.87 4.74 -47.60
C MET A 1 -6.33 3.52 -46.84
N ALA A 2 -5.94 2.43 -47.51
CA ALA A 2 -5.45 1.21 -46.85
C ALA A 2 -4.21 1.42 -45.95
N ALA A 3 -3.19 2.16 -46.40
CA ALA A 3 -1.99 2.42 -45.60
C ALA A 3 -2.29 3.14 -44.27
N LEU A 4 -3.29 4.03 -44.26
CA LEU A 4 -3.71 4.75 -43.05
C LEU A 4 -4.40 3.81 -42.05
N LEU A 5 -5.23 2.89 -42.54
CA LEU A 5 -5.86 1.85 -41.71
C LEU A 5 -4.81 0.90 -41.11
N VAL A 6 -3.78 0.53 -41.88
CA VAL A 6 -2.66 -0.29 -41.39
C VAL A 6 -1.89 0.44 -40.28
N MET A 7 -1.59 1.72 -40.47
CA MET A 7 -0.89 2.53 -39.45
C MET A 7 -1.69 2.64 -38.15
N ILE A 8 -3.01 2.86 -38.23
CA ILE A 8 -3.89 2.89 -37.05
C ILE A 8 -3.93 1.52 -36.37
N GLY A 9 -3.98 0.43 -37.14
CA GLY A 9 -3.94 -0.93 -36.60
C GLY A 9 -2.64 -1.24 -35.85
N VAL A 10 -1.49 -0.89 -36.41
CA VAL A 10 -0.18 -1.03 -35.74
C VAL A 10 -0.12 -0.20 -34.47
N MET A 11 -0.61 1.04 -34.51
CA MET A 11 -0.67 1.90 -33.32
C MET A 11 -1.54 1.31 -32.22
N ALA A 12 -2.71 0.75 -32.57
CA ALA A 12 -3.59 0.10 -31.60
C ALA A 12 -2.93 -1.11 -30.93
N ILE A 13 -2.20 -1.93 -31.69
CA ILE A 13 -1.45 -3.08 -31.16
C ILE A 13 -0.36 -2.59 -30.18
N VAL A 14 0.42 -1.60 -30.57
CA VAL A 14 1.48 -1.02 -29.71
C VAL A 14 0.91 -0.47 -28.41
N LEU A 15 -0.19 0.29 -28.46
CA LEU A 15 -0.84 0.84 -27.26
C LEU A 15 -1.39 -0.26 -26.35
N SER A 16 -1.97 -1.33 -26.91
CA SER A 16 -2.46 -2.46 -26.12
C SER A 16 -1.35 -3.21 -25.38
N ALA A 17 -0.15 -3.29 -25.95
CA ALA A 17 1.00 -3.92 -25.32
C ALA A 17 1.53 -3.14 -24.10
N VAL A 18 1.23 -1.84 -24.00
CA VAL A 18 1.67 -0.97 -22.88
C VAL A 18 0.74 -1.05 -21.66
N MET A 19 -0.54 -1.42 -21.84
CA MET A 19 -1.52 -1.54 -20.75
C MET A 19 -1.10 -2.39 -19.52
N PRO A 20 -0.47 -3.58 -19.66
CA PRO A 20 -0.09 -4.38 -18.50
C PRO A 20 0.93 -3.68 -17.59
N VAL A 21 1.85 -2.90 -18.16
CA VAL A 21 2.88 -2.16 -17.40
C VAL A 21 2.22 -1.16 -16.44
N TRP A 22 1.21 -0.43 -16.91
CA TRP A 22 0.49 0.54 -16.09
C TRP A 22 -0.25 -0.09 -14.92
N ARG A 23 -0.81 -1.29 -15.10
CA ARG A 23 -1.47 -2.02 -14.01
C ARG A 23 -0.46 -2.43 -12.94
N HIS A 24 0.74 -2.87 -13.34
CA HIS A 24 1.79 -3.22 -12.40
C HIS A 24 2.33 -2.01 -11.64
N GLU A 25 2.54 -0.88 -12.30
CA GLU A 25 2.95 0.35 -11.63
C GLU A 25 1.91 0.81 -10.60
N SER A 26 0.62 0.82 -10.95
CA SER A 26 -0.44 1.17 -9.99
C SER A 26 -0.54 0.21 -8.80
N GLN A 27 -0.28 -1.09 -9.01
CA GLN A 27 -0.21 -2.06 -7.91
C GLN A 27 1.00 -1.80 -7.01
N ARG A 28 2.17 -1.54 -7.59
CA ARG A 28 3.40 -1.23 -6.86
C ARG A 28 3.29 0.02 -6.01
N GLU A 29 2.60 1.06 -6.49
CA GLU A 29 2.33 2.25 -5.68
C GLU A 29 1.54 1.93 -4.41
N LYS A 30 0.49 1.10 -4.53
CA LYS A 30 -0.31 0.65 -3.37
C LYS A 30 0.49 -0.23 -2.42
N GLU A 31 1.32 -1.13 -2.95
CA GLU A 31 2.23 -1.96 -2.15
C GLU A 31 3.25 -1.11 -1.39
N ALA A 32 3.86 -0.13 -2.06
CA ALA A 32 4.78 0.81 -1.45
C ALA A 32 4.11 1.63 -0.33
N GLU A 33 2.88 2.09 -0.56
CA GLU A 33 2.09 2.74 0.48
C GLU A 33 1.81 1.80 1.64
N MET A 34 1.44 0.53 1.38
CA MET A 34 1.19 -0.46 2.43
C MET A 34 2.41 -0.66 3.31
N VAL A 35 3.59 -0.83 2.72
CA VAL A 35 4.85 -0.96 3.44
C VAL A 35 5.13 0.29 4.26
N PHE A 36 4.93 1.48 3.70
CA PHE A 36 5.10 2.74 4.41
C PHE A 36 4.17 2.85 5.62
N ARG A 37 2.88 2.52 5.47
CA ARG A 37 1.93 2.48 6.60
C ARG A 37 2.38 1.47 7.65
N GLY A 38 2.78 0.26 7.24
CA GLY A 38 3.28 -0.78 8.13
C GLY A 38 4.49 -0.33 8.96
N GLN A 39 5.44 0.38 8.35
CA GLN A 39 6.59 0.95 9.05
C GLN A 39 6.19 1.97 10.13
N GLN A 40 5.14 2.77 9.91
CA GLN A 40 4.63 3.70 10.93
C GLN A 40 4.07 2.93 12.13
N TYR A 41 3.35 1.83 11.92
CA TYR A 41 2.85 0.98 13.01
C TYR A 41 3.99 0.32 13.78
N VAL A 42 4.97 -0.26 13.08
CA VAL A 42 6.15 -0.85 13.73
C VAL A 42 6.89 0.18 14.58
N ARG A 43 7.09 1.40 14.04
CA ARG A 43 7.70 2.50 14.79
C ARG A 43 6.88 2.88 16.02
N ALA A 44 5.56 3.00 15.89
CA ALA A 44 4.68 3.32 17.01
C ALA A 44 4.71 2.27 18.12
N ILE A 45 4.71 0.98 17.76
CA ILE A 45 4.84 -0.14 18.70
C ILE A 45 6.19 -0.09 19.42
N ARG A 46 7.29 0.13 18.69
CA ARG A 46 8.63 0.25 19.29
C ARG A 46 8.72 1.41 20.28
N LEU A 47 8.14 2.57 19.94
CA LEU A 47 8.10 3.71 20.85
C LEU A 47 7.26 3.42 22.10
N TYR A 48 6.11 2.78 21.94
CA TYR A 48 5.28 2.36 23.07
C TYR A 48 6.04 1.39 23.99
N GLN A 49 6.66 0.35 23.40
CA GLN A 49 7.44 -0.63 24.14
C GLN A 49 8.62 0.00 24.86
N SER A 50 9.31 0.96 24.24
CA SER A 50 10.42 1.66 24.90
C SER A 50 9.98 2.46 26.13
N ARG A 51 8.75 3.00 26.14
CA ARG A 51 8.23 3.80 27.24
C ARG A 51 7.62 2.94 28.35
N PHE A 52 6.87 1.90 28.01
CA PHE A 52 6.08 1.12 28.97
C PHE A 52 6.65 -0.27 29.26
N GLN A 53 7.68 -0.70 28.53
CA GLN A 53 8.24 -2.06 28.59
C GLN A 53 7.22 -3.18 28.31
N THR A 54 6.09 -2.84 27.71
CA THR A 54 5.01 -3.76 27.35
C THR A 54 4.59 -3.57 25.88
N LEU A 55 3.93 -4.56 25.32
CA LEU A 55 3.29 -4.44 24.01
C LEU A 55 1.93 -3.72 24.16
N PRO A 56 1.54 -2.88 23.19
CA PRO A 56 0.25 -2.20 23.23
C PRO A 56 -0.88 -3.23 23.09
N PRO A 57 -1.95 -3.15 23.90
CA PRO A 57 -3.07 -4.10 23.85
C PRO A 57 -3.96 -3.90 22.62
N SER A 58 -3.94 -2.70 22.03
CA SER A 58 -4.66 -2.40 20.79
C SER A 58 -4.05 -1.19 20.07
N PHE A 59 -4.37 -1.03 18.78
CA PHE A 59 -3.95 0.15 18.02
C PHE A 59 -4.59 1.45 18.48
N ASP A 60 -5.76 1.40 19.13
CA ASP A 60 -6.39 2.57 19.73
C ASP A 60 -5.50 3.22 20.79
N VAL A 61 -4.78 2.42 21.56
CA VAL A 61 -3.84 2.93 22.57
C VAL A 61 -2.68 3.68 21.93
N LEU A 62 -2.20 3.24 20.77
CA LEU A 62 -1.15 3.96 20.05
C LEU A 62 -1.62 5.33 19.57
N VAL A 63 -2.90 5.46 19.20
CA VAL A 63 -3.48 6.75 18.80
C VAL A 63 -3.75 7.64 20.02
N SER A 64 -4.35 7.09 21.08
CA SER A 64 -4.68 7.87 22.29
C SER A 64 -3.44 8.42 22.99
N GLN A 65 -2.36 7.63 23.04
CA GLN A 65 -1.08 8.04 23.62
C GLN A 65 -0.16 8.78 22.64
N ARG A 66 -0.67 9.14 21.45
CA ARG A 66 0.01 9.93 20.41
C ARG A 66 1.30 9.30 19.86
N PHE A 67 1.44 7.98 19.90
CA PHE A 67 2.48 7.27 19.14
C PHE A 67 2.14 7.12 17.66
N LEU A 68 0.84 7.17 17.34
CA LEU A 68 0.30 7.16 15.99
C LEU A 68 -0.67 8.33 15.82
N ARG A 69 -0.62 9.06 14.70
CA ARG A 69 -1.49 10.23 14.49
C ARG A 69 -2.95 9.86 14.26
N LYS A 70 -3.21 8.76 13.56
CA LYS A 70 -4.53 8.23 13.23
C LYS A 70 -4.40 6.76 12.83
N LYS A 71 -5.50 6.00 12.91
CA LYS A 71 -5.57 4.68 12.27
C LYS A 71 -5.55 4.88 10.76
N PHE A 72 -4.63 4.20 10.09
CA PHE A 72 -4.57 4.17 8.64
C PHE A 72 -5.40 3.00 8.12
N LYS A 73 -5.94 3.17 6.92
CA LYS A 73 -6.59 2.11 6.16
C LYS A 73 -5.58 1.35 5.32
N ASP A 74 -5.89 0.12 5.00
CA ASP A 74 -5.15 -0.68 4.04
C ASP A 74 -5.38 -0.13 2.61
N PRO A 75 -4.33 0.22 1.85
CA PRO A 75 -4.48 0.73 0.48
C PRO A 75 -4.99 -0.32 -0.54
N ILE A 76 -5.02 -1.60 -0.18
CA ILE A 76 -5.54 -2.69 -1.04
C ILE A 76 -7.00 -2.99 -0.71
N THR A 77 -7.35 -3.24 0.56
CA THR A 77 -8.71 -3.64 0.96
C THR A 77 -9.59 -2.47 1.40
N ASN A 78 -9.01 -1.31 1.70
CA ASN A 78 -9.69 -0.13 2.26
C ASN A 78 -10.32 -0.35 3.65
N ASP A 79 -10.00 -1.47 4.29
CA ASP A 79 -10.35 -1.81 5.67
C ASP A 79 -9.32 -1.23 6.64
N ASP A 80 -9.54 -1.44 7.94
CA ASP A 80 -8.56 -1.09 8.97
C ASP A 80 -7.26 -1.87 8.76
N PHE A 81 -6.12 -1.18 8.89
CA PHE A 81 -4.81 -1.80 8.70
C PHE A 81 -4.57 -2.90 9.76
N GLN A 82 -4.44 -4.13 9.29
CA GLN A 82 -4.12 -5.29 10.12
C GLN A 82 -2.69 -5.74 9.86
N PRO A 83 -1.84 -5.88 10.89
CA PRO A 83 -0.51 -6.47 10.70
C PRO A 83 -0.69 -7.94 10.36
N ARG A 84 -0.47 -8.31 9.09
CA ARG A 84 -0.31 -9.72 8.75
C ARG A 84 1.07 -10.16 9.20
N PHE A 85 1.12 -11.03 10.21
CA PHE A 85 2.36 -11.69 10.59
C PHE A 85 2.76 -12.60 9.44
N ALA A 86 3.93 -12.38 8.85
CA ALA A 86 4.49 -13.26 7.83
C ALA A 86 4.79 -14.62 8.49
N GLY A 87 3.86 -15.58 8.37
CA GLY A 87 4.00 -16.91 8.96
C GLY A 87 2.72 -17.65 9.39
N GLN A 88 1.52 -17.12 9.11
CA GLN A 88 0.25 -17.85 9.19
C GLN A 88 -0.51 -17.77 7.87
#